data_AF-A0A7K6SWY7-F1
#
_entry.id   AF-A0A7K6SWY7-F1
#
_cell.length_a   1.000
_cell.length_b   1.000
_cell.length_c   1.000
_cell.angle_alpha   90.00
_cell.angle_beta   90.00
_cell.angle_gamma   90.00
#
_symmetry.space_group_name_H-M   'P 1'
#
loop_
_entity.id
_entity.type
_entity.pdbx_description
1 polymer ?
#
loop_
_entity_poly.entity_id
_entity_poly.type
_entity_poly.pdbx_seq_one_letter_code
_entity_poly.pdbx_strand_id
1 'polypeptide(L)'
;NDRLRALDDMMGGVLEVKKEDILKLDIPPPAFISKPEHLLTDEEKKILGKHEEKVKELNEEKEKYRMALQNELKKLEDSIRETTQHFDKTVCKLSESKVKLEMVIYQEELKILNLVYALLLDEELDTREAGLHNFLTKKQKEKAIGKTLYSVFLRHGQVDAFFKNNIVVTRKPSLEYGFAKEFADVPANLLDELNQLYRHRPKIPRTRMLLDSANPYRDCSDSAEDYKDALTTLMKAMDELDSPEHMPDGLDPSIWENFCLARRNKVESEELVKWKALTLTEMQGFLRRRLDDNERIESEIEDIFEELTWLQEEKMKFQLNSIIQFLLKQGQVELESTEIPEYSDAILIKKSVVEELNCAIMYQGEKKIASMVEYKDFSKGIFKLEWEHKKMRMQIEDLKQKAQDIVTLSITKDRQLFLTVLNYNSRIAHHISVMEQTLDIMDQLHKKKVKKRQKRMKELEKCIRLKEQENYELSLELKEMLVSVSERRWIFKAANTKHVSEKMAKQRHREILKEKYLRGLIKEQEEEFKILQAEAQ
;
A
#
# COMPACT_ATOMS: atom_id res chain seq x y z
N ASN A 1 91.86 1.05 30.23
CA ASN A 1 91.72 1.96 29.08
C ASN A 1 92.22 1.39 27.77
N ASP A 2 93.21 0.49 27.76
CA ASP A 2 93.69 -0.08 26.49
C ASP A 2 92.71 -1.09 25.87
N ARG A 3 91.89 -1.79 26.67
CA ARG A 3 90.82 -2.66 26.15
C ARG A 3 89.68 -1.91 25.46
N LEU A 4 89.30 -0.72 25.96
CA LEU A 4 88.27 0.11 25.33
C LEU A 4 88.82 0.75 24.04
N ARG A 5 90.09 1.18 24.03
CA ARG A 5 90.76 1.61 22.78
C ARG A 5 90.91 0.48 21.78
N ALA A 6 91.27 -0.72 22.21
CA ALA A 6 91.36 -1.88 21.32
C ALA A 6 89.99 -2.30 20.78
N LEU A 7 88.91 -2.10 21.53
CA LEU A 7 87.54 -2.37 21.06
C LEU A 7 87.05 -1.29 20.07
N ASP A 8 87.38 -0.03 20.31
CA ASP A 8 87.13 1.07 19.36
C ASP A 8 87.95 0.89 18.06
N ASP A 9 89.23 0.52 18.17
CA ASP A 9 90.10 0.31 17.01
C ASP A 9 89.76 -0.97 16.22
N MET A 10 89.26 -2.03 16.88
CA MET A 10 88.95 -3.30 16.20
C MET A 10 87.48 -3.44 15.76
N MET A 11 86.52 -2.85 16.48
CA MET A 11 85.07 -3.04 16.24
C MET A 11 84.23 -1.75 16.37
N GLY A 12 84.84 -0.57 16.40
CA GLY A 12 84.09 0.70 16.46
C GLY A 12 83.22 0.87 17.72
N GLY A 13 83.56 0.18 18.81
CA GLY A 13 82.94 0.37 20.13
C GLY A 13 81.63 -0.39 20.39
N VAL A 14 81.13 -1.24 19.48
CA VAL A 14 79.87 -1.99 19.67
C VAL A 14 80.05 -3.49 19.34
N LEU A 15 79.56 -4.38 20.23
CA LEU A 15 79.72 -5.84 20.12
C LEU A 15 78.76 -6.50 19.11
N GLU A 16 77.59 -5.90 18.87
CA GLU A 16 76.58 -6.34 17.89
C GLU A 16 76.09 -5.14 17.10
N VAL A 17 76.39 -5.07 15.81
CA VAL A 17 75.91 -3.99 14.92
C VAL A 17 74.43 -4.21 14.66
N LYS A 18 73.55 -3.44 15.31
CA LYS A 18 72.13 -3.44 14.98
C LYS A 18 71.95 -2.64 13.69
N LYS A 19 71.03 -3.06 12.80
CA LYS A 19 70.73 -2.30 11.57
C LYS A 19 70.25 -0.86 11.85
N GLU A 20 69.78 -0.60 13.07
CA GLU A 20 69.42 0.73 13.57
C GLU A 20 70.62 1.66 13.79
N ASP A 21 71.83 1.12 13.95
CA ASP A 21 73.04 1.90 14.17
C ASP A 21 73.51 2.60 12.87
N ILE A 22 73.08 2.10 11.70
CA ILE A 22 73.27 2.76 10.39
C ILE A 22 72.64 4.16 10.37
N LEU A 23 71.52 4.35 11.08
CA LEU A 23 70.84 5.65 11.17
C LEU A 23 71.59 6.65 12.05
N LYS A 24 72.39 6.17 13.02
CA LYS A 24 73.16 7.00 13.97
C LYS A 24 74.57 7.33 13.50
N LEU A 25 75.07 6.66 12.46
CA LEU A 25 76.35 6.97 11.84
C LEU A 25 76.22 8.26 11.03
N ASP A 26 76.93 9.30 11.47
CA ASP A 26 77.10 10.55 10.73
C ASP A 26 78.59 10.74 10.44
N ILE A 27 78.95 10.89 9.17
CA ILE A 27 80.33 11.11 8.75
C ILE A 27 80.65 12.60 9.01
N PRO A 28 81.57 12.93 9.93
CA PRO A 28 81.86 14.32 10.25
C PRO A 28 82.41 15.05 9.02
N PRO A 29 82.02 16.33 8.81
CA PRO A 29 82.50 17.09 7.67
C PRO A 29 84.02 17.31 7.76
N PRO A 30 84.77 17.16 6.66
CA PRO A 30 86.18 17.47 6.63
C PRO A 30 86.43 18.93 7.07
N ALA A 31 87.46 19.15 7.89
CA ALA A 31 87.76 20.43 8.55
C ALA A 31 87.98 21.64 7.61
N PHE A 32 88.06 21.43 6.29
CA PHE A 32 88.32 22.45 5.28
C PHE A 32 87.06 22.93 4.52
N ILE A 33 85.85 22.40 4.82
CA ILE A 33 84.57 22.81 4.20
C ILE A 33 84.24 24.30 4.37
N SER A 34 84.86 24.98 5.32
CA SER A 34 84.71 26.42 5.59
C SER A 34 85.58 27.33 4.71
N LYS A 35 86.41 26.79 3.80
CA LYS A 35 87.22 27.56 2.85
C LYS A 35 86.57 27.57 1.44
N PRO A 36 86.60 28.70 0.69
CA PRO A 36 85.98 28.80 -0.62
C PRO A 36 86.68 27.96 -1.70
N GLU A 37 85.88 27.43 -2.62
CA GLU A 37 86.17 26.38 -3.63
C GLU A 37 87.40 26.63 -4.53
N HIS A 38 87.82 27.89 -4.67
CA HIS A 38 88.92 28.31 -5.54
C HIS A 38 90.33 28.12 -4.94
N LEU A 39 90.45 27.75 -3.65
CA LEU A 39 91.74 27.56 -2.96
C LEU A 39 92.03 26.09 -2.59
N LEU A 40 91.20 25.15 -3.05
CA LEU A 40 91.36 23.72 -2.76
C LEU A 40 92.45 23.10 -3.63
N THR A 41 93.40 22.44 -3.00
CA THR A 41 94.47 21.66 -3.65
C THR A 41 93.86 20.41 -4.31
N ASP A 42 94.43 19.89 -5.40
CA ASP A 42 93.88 18.72 -6.12
C ASP A 42 93.75 17.47 -5.23
N GLU A 43 94.57 17.35 -4.17
CA GLU A 43 94.48 16.30 -3.15
C GLU A 43 93.28 16.51 -2.21
N GLU A 44 92.96 17.75 -1.84
CA GLU A 44 91.81 18.10 -0.98
C GLU A 44 90.49 17.91 -1.73
N LYS A 45 90.45 18.18 -3.04
CA LYS A 45 89.31 17.86 -3.91
C LYS A 45 89.06 16.35 -4.01
N LYS A 46 90.12 15.53 -4.06
CA LYS A 46 89.98 14.06 -4.02
C LYS A 46 89.47 13.55 -2.67
N ILE A 47 89.86 14.19 -1.56
CA ILE A 47 89.37 13.83 -0.22
C ILE A 47 87.91 14.24 -0.05
N LEU A 48 87.51 15.39 -0.59
CA LEU A 48 86.12 15.86 -0.60
C LEU A 48 85.23 14.96 -1.47
N GLY A 49 85.67 14.58 -2.67
CA GLY A 49 84.95 13.62 -3.52
C GLY A 49 84.76 12.26 -2.86
N LYS A 50 85.80 11.72 -2.20
CA LYS A 50 85.69 10.46 -1.41
C LYS A 50 84.79 10.58 -0.18
N HIS A 51 84.70 11.77 0.42
CA HIS A 51 83.78 12.04 1.53
C HIS A 51 82.33 12.10 1.03
N GLU A 52 82.08 12.79 -0.07
CA GLU A 52 80.77 12.84 -0.72
C GLU A 52 80.29 11.48 -1.19
N GLU A 53 81.16 10.65 -1.78
CA GLU A 53 80.84 9.27 -2.16
C GLU A 53 80.42 8.45 -0.93
N LYS A 54 81.17 8.51 0.17
CA LYS A 54 80.82 7.80 1.41
C LYS A 54 79.53 8.32 2.06
N VAL A 55 79.25 9.62 1.98
CA VAL A 55 77.99 10.20 2.47
C VAL A 55 76.81 9.75 1.59
N LYS A 56 77.00 9.66 0.27
CA LYS A 56 75.99 9.14 -0.65
C LYS A 56 75.72 7.66 -0.39
N GLU A 57 76.76 6.83 -0.25
CA GLU A 57 76.64 5.41 0.08
C GLU A 57 75.90 5.19 1.41
N LEU A 58 76.28 5.96 2.46
CA LEU A 58 75.62 5.89 3.77
C LEU A 58 74.16 6.35 3.71
N ASN A 59 73.84 7.38 2.94
CA ASN A 59 72.46 7.81 2.73
C ASN A 59 71.65 6.77 1.93
N GLU A 60 72.24 6.12 0.94
CA GLU A 60 71.60 5.02 0.21
C GLU A 60 71.32 3.81 1.12
N GLU A 61 72.23 3.48 2.04
CA GLU A 61 72.02 2.42 3.04
C GLU A 61 70.93 2.79 4.06
N LYS A 62 70.92 4.03 4.56
CA LYS A 62 69.85 4.56 5.42
C LYS A 62 68.49 4.50 4.70
N GLU A 63 68.44 4.84 3.41
CA GLU A 63 67.23 4.80 2.61
C GLU A 63 66.76 3.36 2.33
N LYS A 64 67.67 2.44 2.00
CA LYS A 64 67.36 1.01 1.85
C LYS A 64 66.78 0.44 3.15
N TYR A 65 67.34 0.81 4.30
CA TYR A 65 66.83 0.39 5.61
C TYR A 65 65.45 1.00 5.92
N ARG A 66 65.24 2.29 5.63
CA ARG A 66 63.93 2.96 5.74
C ARG A 66 62.87 2.26 4.89
N MET A 67 63.18 1.95 3.63
CA MET A 67 62.28 1.24 2.73
C MET A 67 61.98 -0.19 3.20
N ALA A 68 62.97 -0.89 3.76
CA ALA A 68 62.76 -2.20 4.38
C ALA A 68 61.78 -2.13 5.56
N LEU A 69 61.97 -1.16 6.47
CA LEU A 69 61.05 -0.92 7.60
C LEU A 69 59.64 -0.53 7.15
N GLN A 70 59.51 0.33 6.13
CA GLN A 70 58.21 0.68 5.57
C GLN A 70 57.50 -0.54 4.95
N ASN A 71 58.24 -1.43 4.30
CA ASN A 71 57.68 -2.66 3.74
C ASN A 71 57.28 -3.65 4.83
N GLU A 72 58.07 -3.78 5.90
CA GLU A 72 57.70 -4.60 7.06
C GLU A 72 56.47 -4.05 7.77
N LEU A 73 56.39 -2.73 7.95
CA LEU A 73 55.22 -2.05 8.51
C LEU A 73 53.98 -2.32 7.66
N LYS A 74 54.05 -2.13 6.33
CA LYS A 74 52.93 -2.44 5.42
C LYS A 74 52.51 -3.91 5.48
N LYS A 75 53.46 -4.84 5.50
CA LYS A 75 53.16 -6.28 5.65
C LYS A 75 52.46 -6.59 6.97
N LEU A 76 52.89 -5.94 8.06
CA LEU A 76 52.24 -6.07 9.37
C LEU A 76 50.84 -5.46 9.36
N GLU A 77 50.65 -4.28 8.77
CA GLU A 77 49.33 -3.65 8.61
C GLU A 77 48.38 -4.52 7.79
N ASP A 78 48.85 -5.08 6.67
CA ASP A 78 48.06 -5.97 5.82
C ASP A 78 47.69 -7.27 6.57
N SER A 79 48.64 -7.87 7.29
CA SER A 79 48.40 -9.04 8.13
C SER A 79 47.39 -8.78 9.26
N ILE A 80 47.50 -7.63 9.94
CA ILE A 80 46.54 -7.20 10.97
C ILE A 80 45.15 -7.01 10.35
N ARG A 81 45.07 -6.39 9.16
CA ARG A 81 43.79 -6.19 8.46
C ARG A 81 43.14 -7.52 8.08
N GLU A 82 43.91 -8.45 7.52
CA GLU A 82 43.42 -9.78 7.14
C GLU A 82 42.96 -10.59 8.35
N THR A 83 43.75 -10.61 9.43
CA THR A 83 43.39 -11.30 10.68
C THR A 83 42.14 -10.70 11.33
N THR A 84 42.01 -9.37 11.34
CA THR A 84 40.81 -8.67 11.85
C THR A 84 39.58 -9.03 11.02
N GLN A 85 39.67 -8.97 9.69
CA GLN A 85 38.57 -9.37 8.82
C GLN A 85 38.17 -10.84 8.98
N HIS A 86 39.15 -11.73 9.18
CA HIS A 86 38.88 -13.14 9.46
C HIS A 86 38.17 -13.31 10.80
N PHE A 87 38.64 -12.62 11.84
CA PHE A 87 38.00 -12.61 13.15
C PHE A 87 36.56 -12.11 13.06
N ASP A 88 36.31 -10.96 12.44
CA ASP A 88 34.97 -10.39 12.26
C ASP A 88 34.04 -11.35 11.52
N LYS A 89 34.51 -11.97 10.43
CA LYS A 89 33.74 -13.01 9.72
C LYS A 89 33.39 -14.20 10.63
N THR A 90 34.30 -14.59 11.50
CA THR A 90 34.08 -15.70 12.44
C THR A 90 33.07 -15.31 13.51
N VAL A 91 33.16 -14.09 14.05
CA VAL A 91 32.20 -13.54 15.01
C VAL A 91 30.81 -13.40 14.40
N CYS A 92 30.70 -12.91 13.15
CA CYS A 92 29.42 -12.84 12.44
C CYS A 92 28.80 -14.22 12.22
N LYS A 93 29.59 -15.23 11.81
CA LYS A 93 29.10 -16.61 11.69
C LYS A 93 28.64 -17.17 13.03
N LEU A 94 29.36 -16.86 14.11
CA LEU A 94 29.00 -17.28 15.46
C LEU A 94 27.71 -16.60 15.93
N SER A 95 27.55 -15.29 15.68
CA SER A 95 26.34 -14.56 16.06
C SER A 95 25.11 -15.05 15.28
N GLU A 96 25.24 -15.29 13.98
CA GLU A 96 24.18 -15.93 13.18
C GLU A 96 23.81 -17.31 13.71
N SER A 97 24.80 -18.12 14.10
CA SER A 97 24.57 -19.44 14.68
C SER A 97 23.89 -19.36 16.04
N LYS A 98 24.30 -18.39 16.87
CA LYS A 98 23.67 -18.11 18.17
C LYS A 98 22.19 -17.75 18.00
N VAL A 99 21.88 -16.80 17.12
CA VAL A 99 20.49 -16.38 16.87
C VAL A 99 19.64 -17.54 16.36
N LYS A 100 20.17 -18.39 15.47
CA LYS A 100 19.46 -19.59 15.00
C LYS A 100 19.21 -20.59 16.12
N LEU A 101 20.19 -20.82 17.00
CA LEU A 101 20.03 -21.71 18.15
C LEU A 101 19.01 -21.16 19.14
N GLU A 102 19.08 -19.87 19.49
CA GLU A 102 18.11 -19.21 20.37
C GLU A 102 16.70 -19.29 19.78
N MET A 103 16.53 -19.06 18.47
CA MET A 103 15.25 -19.22 17.78
C MET A 103 14.66 -20.64 17.97
N VAL A 104 15.48 -21.68 17.81
CA VAL A 104 15.05 -23.08 17.98
C VAL A 104 14.73 -23.38 19.45
N ILE A 105 15.52 -22.86 20.39
CA ILE A 105 15.26 -23.01 21.83
C ILE A 105 13.90 -22.40 22.17
N TYR A 106 13.66 -21.14 21.79
CA TYR A 106 12.39 -20.48 22.06
C TYR A 106 11.20 -21.16 21.37
N GLN A 107 11.43 -21.73 20.17
CA GLN A 107 10.41 -22.53 19.49
C GLN A 107 10.03 -23.78 20.32
N GLU A 108 11.02 -24.55 20.79
CA GLU A 108 10.74 -25.74 21.59
C GLU A 108 10.18 -25.37 22.98
N GLU A 109 10.63 -24.28 23.60
CA GLU A 109 10.06 -23.78 24.86
C GLU A 109 8.59 -23.39 24.69
N LEU A 110 8.23 -22.68 23.60
CA LEU A 110 6.85 -22.34 23.31
C LEU A 110 6.00 -23.60 23.07
N LYS A 111 6.54 -24.59 22.36
CA LYS A 111 5.86 -25.87 22.16
C LYS A 111 5.63 -26.61 23.48
N ILE A 112 6.63 -26.65 24.35
CA ILE A 112 6.50 -27.24 25.70
C ILE A 112 5.43 -26.50 26.48
N LEU A 113 5.43 -25.16 26.49
CA LEU A 113 4.42 -24.35 27.18
C LEU A 113 3.01 -24.63 26.66
N ASN A 114 2.82 -24.71 25.34
CA ASN A 114 1.53 -25.02 24.74
C ASN A 114 1.05 -26.44 25.10
N LEU A 115 1.96 -27.42 25.12
CA LEU A 115 1.63 -28.79 25.53
C LEU A 115 1.27 -28.86 27.01
N VAL A 116 2.04 -28.20 27.88
CA VAL A 116 1.77 -28.11 29.31
C VAL A 116 0.42 -27.44 29.55
N TYR A 117 0.13 -26.34 28.85
CA TYR A 117 -1.17 -25.67 28.92
C TYR A 117 -2.30 -26.61 28.50
N ALA A 118 -2.12 -27.37 27.41
CA ALA A 118 -3.12 -28.32 26.97
C ALA A 118 -3.35 -29.48 27.95
N LEU A 119 -2.28 -29.98 28.58
CA LEU A 119 -2.39 -31.00 29.63
C LEU A 119 -3.10 -30.46 30.88
N LEU A 120 -2.79 -29.23 31.30
CA LEU A 120 -3.46 -28.60 32.45
C LEU A 120 -4.96 -28.41 32.20
N LEU A 121 -5.34 -28.02 30.97
CA LEU A 121 -6.75 -27.93 30.59
C LEU A 121 -7.43 -29.31 30.58
N ASP A 122 -6.77 -30.35 30.06
CA ASP A 122 -7.33 -31.71 30.07
C ASP A 122 -7.50 -32.23 31.51
N GLU A 123 -6.54 -31.96 32.40
CA GLU A 123 -6.65 -32.26 33.84
C GLU A 123 -7.80 -31.47 34.52
N GLU A 124 -8.00 -30.20 34.18
CA GLU A 124 -9.14 -29.41 34.68
C GLU A 124 -10.48 -29.98 34.22
N LEU A 125 -10.58 -30.38 32.95
CA LEU A 125 -11.77 -31.04 32.41
C LEU A 125 -12.01 -32.40 33.07
N ASP A 126 -10.97 -33.21 33.28
CA ASP A 126 -11.03 -34.51 33.95
C ASP A 126 -11.50 -34.38 35.41
N THR A 127 -10.93 -33.41 36.15
CA THR A 127 -11.32 -33.17 37.55
C THR A 127 -12.76 -32.69 37.65
N ARG A 128 -13.21 -31.84 36.72
CA ARG A 128 -14.60 -31.41 36.63
C ARG A 128 -15.54 -32.57 36.27
N GLU A 129 -15.18 -33.42 35.30
CA GLU A 129 -15.94 -34.61 34.92
C GLU A 129 -16.07 -35.59 36.10
N ALA A 130 -14.96 -35.87 36.80
CA ALA A 130 -14.97 -36.71 38.00
C ALA A 130 -15.81 -36.10 39.14
N GLY A 131 -15.76 -34.77 39.30
CA GLY A 131 -16.62 -34.03 40.21
C GLY A 131 -18.10 -34.24 39.93
N LEU A 132 -18.53 -34.02 38.69
CA LEU A 132 -19.91 -34.25 38.25
C LEU A 132 -20.33 -35.71 38.42
N HIS A 133 -19.47 -36.67 38.09
CA HIS A 133 -19.75 -38.09 38.26
C HIS A 133 -19.95 -38.48 39.74
N ASN A 134 -19.16 -37.88 40.64
CA ASN A 134 -19.32 -38.05 42.09
C ASN A 134 -20.64 -37.45 42.59
N PHE A 135 -21.01 -36.24 42.12
CA PHE A 135 -22.30 -35.63 42.43
C PHE A 135 -23.46 -36.47 41.94
N LEU A 136 -23.39 -36.95 40.69
CA LEU A 136 -24.38 -37.86 40.10
C LEU A 136 -24.55 -39.12 40.95
N THR A 137 -23.44 -39.77 41.31
CA THR A 137 -23.46 -40.99 42.14
C THR A 137 -24.10 -40.72 43.51
N LYS A 138 -23.83 -39.56 44.12
CA LYS A 138 -24.45 -39.15 45.38
C LYS A 138 -25.96 -38.96 45.22
N LYS A 139 -26.41 -38.24 44.20
CA LYS A 139 -27.83 -38.01 43.90
C LYS A 139 -28.57 -39.30 43.57
N GLN A 140 -27.96 -40.21 42.82
CA GLN A 140 -28.52 -41.53 42.55
C GLN A 140 -28.70 -42.38 43.82
N LYS A 141 -27.75 -42.31 44.77
CA LYS A 141 -27.90 -42.96 46.09
C LYS A 141 -29.03 -42.34 46.90
N GLU A 142 -29.12 -41.01 46.94
CA GLU A 142 -30.23 -40.28 47.60
C GLU A 142 -31.59 -40.70 47.01
N LYS A 143 -31.69 -40.78 45.67
CA LYS A 143 -32.86 -41.29 44.96
C LYS A 143 -33.21 -42.73 45.32
N ALA A 144 -32.22 -43.63 45.40
CA ALA A 144 -32.44 -45.03 45.75
C ALA A 144 -32.95 -45.20 47.21
N ILE A 145 -32.40 -44.41 48.14
CA ILE A 145 -32.86 -44.35 49.53
C ILE A 145 -34.29 -43.81 49.58
N GLY A 146 -34.56 -42.71 48.87
CA GLY A 146 -35.89 -42.11 48.76
C GLY A 146 -36.94 -43.09 48.25
N LYS A 147 -36.65 -43.83 47.18
CA LYS A 147 -37.53 -44.89 46.64
C LYS A 147 -37.80 -46.01 47.64
N THR A 148 -36.76 -46.45 48.37
CA THR A 148 -36.90 -47.49 49.39
C THR A 148 -37.82 -47.02 50.52
N LEU A 149 -37.60 -45.81 51.05
CA LEU A 149 -38.44 -45.21 52.07
C LEU A 149 -39.88 -45.02 51.60
N TYR A 150 -40.08 -44.52 50.37
CA TYR A 150 -41.40 -44.37 49.76
C TYR A 150 -42.16 -45.70 49.71
N SER A 151 -41.50 -46.78 49.30
CA SER A 151 -42.10 -48.12 49.21
C SER A 151 -42.54 -48.68 50.58
N VAL A 152 -41.73 -48.45 51.62
CA VAL A 152 -42.04 -48.85 53.00
C VAL A 152 -43.22 -48.05 53.52
N PHE A 153 -43.22 -46.75 53.30
CA PHE A 153 -44.27 -45.86 53.76
C PHE A 153 -45.61 -46.12 53.06
N LEU A 154 -45.58 -46.41 51.76
CA LEU A 154 -46.77 -46.77 51.00
C LEU A 154 -47.42 -48.06 51.52
N ARG A 155 -46.60 -49.06 51.89
CA ARG A 155 -47.09 -50.29 52.54
C ARG A 155 -47.74 -49.98 53.89
N HIS A 156 -47.12 -49.14 54.71
CA HIS A 156 -47.69 -48.73 56.00
C HIS A 156 -49.01 -47.98 55.84
N GLY A 157 -49.08 -47.03 54.91
CA GLY A 157 -50.31 -46.27 54.62
C GLY A 157 -51.45 -47.14 54.08
N GLN A 158 -51.14 -48.16 53.25
CA GLN A 158 -52.13 -49.13 52.78
C GLN A 158 -52.70 -49.99 53.91
N VAL A 159 -51.83 -50.40 54.85
CA VAL A 159 -52.24 -51.16 56.05
C VAL A 159 -53.15 -50.32 56.93
N ASP A 160 -52.80 -49.06 57.22
CA ASP A 160 -53.65 -48.16 58.02
C ASP A 160 -54.96 -47.78 57.33
N ALA A 161 -54.95 -47.58 56.00
CA ALA A 161 -56.16 -47.37 55.21
C ALA A 161 -57.08 -48.58 55.25
N PHE A 162 -56.52 -49.80 55.16
CA PHE A 162 -57.27 -51.04 55.31
C PHE A 162 -57.88 -51.17 56.71
N PHE A 163 -57.14 -50.85 57.78
CA PHE A 163 -57.67 -50.84 59.13
C PHE A 163 -58.79 -49.82 59.31
N LYS A 164 -58.61 -48.58 58.84
CA LYS A 164 -59.65 -47.54 58.87
C LYS A 164 -60.91 -48.00 58.14
N ASN A 165 -60.77 -48.54 56.94
CA ASN A 165 -61.89 -49.02 56.13
C ASN A 165 -62.61 -50.20 56.81
N ASN A 166 -61.89 -51.17 57.40
CA ASN A 166 -62.51 -52.26 58.15
C ASN A 166 -63.28 -51.78 59.38
N ILE A 167 -62.74 -50.82 60.13
CA ILE A 167 -63.44 -50.26 61.30
C ILE A 167 -64.71 -49.51 60.85
N VAL A 168 -64.63 -48.72 59.78
CA VAL A 168 -65.76 -47.94 59.27
C VAL A 168 -66.83 -48.83 58.62
N VAL A 169 -66.44 -49.82 57.82
CA VAL A 169 -67.35 -50.65 57.01
C VAL A 169 -67.94 -51.80 57.83
N THR A 170 -67.15 -52.43 58.70
CA THR A 170 -67.58 -53.65 59.41
C THR A 170 -68.01 -53.33 60.84
N ARG A 171 -67.18 -52.58 61.58
CA ARG A 171 -67.36 -52.39 63.04
C ARG A 171 -68.43 -51.35 63.39
N LYS A 172 -68.53 -50.23 62.66
CA LYS A 172 -69.58 -49.23 62.93
C LYS A 172 -71.00 -49.76 62.70
N PRO A 173 -71.33 -50.44 61.57
CA PRO A 173 -72.66 -50.98 61.37
C PRO A 173 -72.97 -52.14 62.33
N SER A 174 -71.96 -52.95 62.68
CA SER A 174 -72.16 -54.04 63.64
C SER A 174 -72.46 -53.54 65.06
N LEU A 175 -71.92 -52.38 65.45
CA LEU A 175 -72.23 -51.76 66.75
C LEU A 175 -73.65 -51.20 66.79
N GLU A 176 -74.13 -50.64 65.67
CA GLU A 176 -75.53 -50.16 65.57
C GLU A 176 -76.53 -51.32 65.51
N TYR A 177 -76.19 -52.41 64.80
CA TYR A 177 -76.97 -53.64 64.79
C TYR A 177 -76.94 -54.37 66.15
N GLY A 178 -75.78 -54.39 66.82
CA GLY A 178 -75.61 -54.96 68.16
C GLY A 178 -76.45 -54.21 69.19
N PHE A 179 -76.43 -52.88 69.16
CA PHE A 179 -77.29 -52.04 69.99
C PHE A 179 -78.78 -52.31 69.74
N ALA A 180 -79.20 -52.42 68.48
CA ALA A 180 -80.60 -52.74 68.15
C ALA A 180 -81.03 -54.14 68.65
N LYS A 181 -80.10 -55.08 68.78
CA LYS A 181 -80.35 -56.46 69.24
C LYS A 181 -80.35 -56.59 70.76
N GLU A 182 -79.45 -55.89 71.46
CA GLU A 182 -79.29 -55.96 72.92
C GLU A 182 -80.40 -55.22 73.69
N PHE A 183 -81.03 -54.22 73.06
CA PHE A 183 -82.09 -53.41 73.67
C PHE A 183 -83.47 -53.67 73.04
N ALA A 184 -83.65 -54.79 72.33
CA ALA A 184 -84.92 -55.15 71.67
C ALA A 184 -86.08 -55.40 72.67
N ASP A 185 -85.76 -55.76 73.91
CA ASP A 185 -86.74 -56.09 74.96
C ASP A 185 -87.21 -54.86 75.78
N VAL A 186 -86.71 -53.65 75.46
CA VAL A 186 -87.04 -52.38 76.15
C VAL A 186 -88.28 -51.71 75.51
N PRO A 187 -89.19 -51.10 76.30
CA PRO A 187 -90.35 -50.37 75.76
C PRO A 187 -89.96 -49.26 74.78
N ALA A 188 -90.70 -49.13 73.66
CA ALA A 188 -90.36 -48.25 72.54
C ALA A 188 -90.10 -46.78 72.94
N ASN A 189 -90.84 -46.23 73.92
CA ASN A 189 -90.67 -44.84 74.37
C ASN A 189 -89.32 -44.62 75.08
N LEU A 190 -88.87 -45.61 75.87
CA LEU A 190 -87.57 -45.57 76.56
C LEU A 190 -86.43 -45.89 75.58
N LEU A 191 -86.69 -46.72 74.56
CA LEU A 191 -85.72 -47.00 73.50
C LEU A 191 -85.40 -45.76 72.65
N ASP A 192 -86.39 -44.91 72.37
CA ASP A 192 -86.17 -43.64 71.65
C ASP A 192 -85.34 -42.65 72.48
N GLU A 193 -85.57 -42.58 73.78
CA GLU A 193 -84.78 -41.75 74.72
C GLU A 193 -83.34 -42.28 74.86
N LEU A 194 -83.15 -43.59 74.99
CA LEU A 194 -81.83 -44.23 74.97
C LEU A 194 -81.10 -44.01 73.63
N ASN A 195 -81.80 -44.03 72.50
CA ASN A 195 -81.20 -43.72 71.19
C ASN A 195 -80.74 -42.26 71.09
N GLN A 196 -81.46 -41.31 71.67
CA GLN A 196 -81.03 -39.90 71.76
C GLN A 196 -79.77 -39.77 72.62
N LEU A 197 -79.73 -40.45 73.77
CA LEU A 197 -78.57 -40.48 74.66
C LEU A 197 -77.36 -41.21 74.05
N TYR A 198 -77.60 -42.21 73.20
CA TYR A 198 -76.56 -42.95 72.47
C TYR A 198 -75.92 -42.12 71.34
N ARG A 199 -76.64 -41.12 70.84
CA ARG A 199 -76.14 -40.14 69.85
C ARG A 199 -75.53 -38.90 70.49
N HIS A 200 -75.86 -38.62 71.76
CA HIS A 200 -75.28 -37.51 72.50
C HIS A 200 -73.76 -37.70 72.70
N ARG A 201 -72.98 -36.62 72.64
CA ARG A 201 -71.52 -36.63 72.81
C ARG A 201 -71.09 -35.52 73.75
N PRO A 202 -70.09 -35.75 74.61
CA PRO A 202 -69.52 -34.70 75.45
C PRO A 202 -68.85 -33.62 74.58
N LYS A 203 -69.08 -32.34 74.90
CA LYS A 203 -68.48 -31.21 74.18
C LYS A 203 -67.11 -30.91 74.77
N ILE A 204 -66.08 -31.60 74.27
CA ILE A 204 -64.69 -31.36 74.70
C ILE A 204 -64.09 -30.22 73.86
N PRO A 205 -63.36 -29.25 74.46
CA PRO A 205 -62.61 -28.25 73.72
C PRO A 205 -61.59 -28.96 72.81
N ARG A 206 -61.63 -28.70 71.51
CA ARG A 206 -60.63 -29.23 70.58
C ARG A 206 -59.27 -28.66 70.95
N THR A 207 -58.42 -29.45 71.59
CA THR A 207 -56.99 -29.14 71.65
C THR A 207 -56.49 -29.04 70.23
N ARG A 208 -56.17 -27.81 69.81
CA ARG A 208 -55.60 -27.51 68.51
C ARG A 208 -54.21 -28.15 68.53
N MET A 209 -54.07 -29.38 68.01
CA MET A 209 -52.75 -29.96 67.79
C MET A 209 -52.00 -28.98 66.88
N LEU A 210 -51.01 -28.31 67.45
CA LEU A 210 -50.12 -27.41 66.74
C LEU A 210 -49.38 -28.26 65.71
N LEU A 211 -49.79 -28.10 64.45
CA LEU A 211 -49.19 -28.73 63.27
C LEU A 211 -47.78 -28.21 62.94
N ASP A 212 -47.20 -27.37 63.78
CA ASP A 212 -45.88 -26.75 63.60
C ASP A 212 -44.82 -27.39 64.50
N SER A 213 -44.57 -28.68 64.29
CA SER A 213 -43.25 -29.24 64.62
C SER A 213 -42.48 -29.37 63.31
N ALA A 214 -41.55 -28.44 63.09
CA ALA A 214 -40.66 -28.38 61.93
C ALA A 214 -39.64 -29.55 61.86
N ASN A 215 -39.86 -30.65 62.60
CA ASN A 215 -38.97 -31.80 62.63
C ASN A 215 -39.57 -32.99 61.83
N PRO A 216 -39.07 -33.28 60.61
CA PRO A 216 -39.55 -34.36 59.75
C PRO A 216 -39.15 -35.77 60.23
N TYR A 217 -38.45 -35.88 61.37
CA TYR A 217 -38.01 -37.14 61.98
C TYR A 217 -38.60 -37.38 63.38
N ARG A 218 -39.62 -36.63 63.81
CA ARG A 218 -40.28 -36.91 65.09
C ARG A 218 -40.95 -38.28 65.00
N ASP A 219 -40.49 -39.23 65.81
CA ASP A 219 -40.98 -40.60 65.84
C ASP A 219 -42.50 -40.64 66.07
N CYS A 220 -43.18 -41.54 65.36
CA CYS A 220 -44.61 -41.81 65.49
C CYS A 220 -45.06 -42.17 66.92
N SER A 221 -44.13 -42.37 67.86
CA SER A 221 -44.39 -42.66 69.27
C SER A 221 -45.19 -41.58 69.98
N ASP A 222 -44.90 -40.29 69.71
CA ASP A 222 -45.56 -39.18 70.41
C ASP A 222 -47.07 -39.12 70.06
N SER A 223 -47.44 -39.50 68.83
CA SER A 223 -48.83 -39.52 68.37
C SER A 223 -49.71 -40.57 69.06
N ALA A 224 -49.11 -41.64 69.56
CA ALA A 224 -49.79 -42.72 70.27
C ALA A 224 -50.02 -42.38 71.75
N GLU A 225 -49.14 -41.57 72.34
CA GLU A 225 -49.32 -41.01 73.68
C GLU A 225 -50.40 -39.92 73.66
N ASP A 226 -50.37 -39.03 72.65
CA ASP A 226 -51.41 -38.02 72.44
C ASP A 226 -52.81 -38.63 72.26
N TYR A 227 -52.93 -39.77 71.58
CA TYR A 227 -54.19 -40.51 71.46
C TYR A 227 -54.69 -41.02 72.82
N LYS A 228 -53.81 -41.58 73.63
CA LYS A 228 -54.16 -42.10 74.96
C LYS A 228 -54.60 -40.97 75.89
N ASP A 229 -53.92 -39.84 75.84
CA ASP A 229 -54.25 -38.67 76.67
C ASP A 229 -55.56 -38.00 76.25
N ALA A 230 -55.81 -37.89 74.93
CA ALA A 230 -57.10 -37.44 74.41
C ALA A 230 -58.23 -38.42 74.78
N LEU A 231 -57.98 -39.72 74.70
CA LEU A 231 -58.95 -40.77 75.05
C LEU A 231 -59.26 -40.76 76.56
N THR A 232 -58.26 -40.64 77.43
CA THR A 232 -58.51 -40.57 78.89
C THR A 232 -59.28 -39.32 79.28
N THR A 233 -59.02 -38.18 78.63
CA THR A 233 -59.77 -36.94 78.84
C THR A 233 -61.22 -37.08 78.41
N LEU A 234 -61.47 -37.76 77.28
CA LEU A 234 -62.81 -38.10 76.81
C LEU A 234 -63.54 -39.07 77.73
N MET A 235 -62.85 -40.10 78.23
CA MET A 235 -63.44 -41.07 79.16
C MET A 235 -63.88 -40.41 80.47
N LYS A 236 -63.11 -39.43 80.98
CA LYS A 236 -63.52 -38.62 82.14
C LYS A 236 -64.79 -37.80 81.88
N ALA A 237 -64.91 -37.22 80.68
CA ALA A 237 -66.14 -36.50 80.28
C ALA A 237 -67.33 -37.44 80.03
N MET A 238 -67.08 -38.71 79.71
CA MET A 238 -68.11 -39.75 79.63
C MET A 238 -68.58 -40.18 81.02
N ASP A 239 -67.70 -40.22 82.02
CA ASP A 239 -68.08 -40.53 83.41
C ASP A 239 -69.12 -39.53 83.96
N GLU A 240 -69.04 -38.24 83.58
CA GLU A 240 -70.04 -37.22 83.92
C GLU A 240 -71.40 -37.48 83.26
N LEU A 241 -71.40 -37.96 82.01
CA LEU A 241 -72.62 -38.27 81.24
C LEU A 241 -73.25 -39.62 81.61
N ASP A 242 -72.48 -40.55 82.16
CA ASP A 242 -72.93 -41.87 82.63
C ASP A 242 -73.42 -41.84 84.09
N SER A 243 -73.37 -40.68 84.75
CA SER A 243 -73.88 -40.48 86.12
C SER A 243 -75.34 -40.95 86.24
N PRO A 244 -75.72 -41.64 87.34
CA PRO A 244 -77.08 -42.16 87.53
C PRO A 244 -78.16 -41.07 87.58
N GLU A 245 -77.77 -39.79 87.70
CA GLU A 245 -78.66 -38.63 87.60
C GLU A 245 -79.27 -38.44 86.20
N HIS A 246 -78.67 -39.02 85.16
CA HIS A 246 -79.13 -38.93 83.77
C HIS A 246 -79.89 -40.19 83.30
N MET A 247 -80.23 -41.09 84.22
CA MET A 247 -80.95 -42.34 83.93
C MET A 247 -82.47 -42.07 83.76
N PRO A 248 -83.12 -42.57 82.69
CA PRO A 248 -84.56 -42.43 82.51
C PRO A 248 -85.38 -43.11 83.61
N ASP A 249 -86.45 -42.46 84.05
CA ASP A 249 -87.34 -42.96 85.12
C ASP A 249 -87.99 -44.30 84.71
N GLY A 250 -87.67 -45.37 85.44
CA GLY A 250 -88.27 -46.70 85.25
C GLY A 250 -87.41 -47.74 84.53
N LEU A 251 -86.14 -47.43 84.22
CA LEU A 251 -85.19 -48.40 83.69
C LEU A 251 -84.56 -49.25 84.81
N ASP A 252 -84.15 -50.49 84.51
CA ASP A 252 -83.40 -51.32 85.46
C ASP A 252 -81.91 -50.90 85.50
N PRO A 253 -81.28 -50.78 86.68
CA PRO A 253 -79.88 -50.39 86.79
C PRO A 253 -78.91 -51.27 85.98
N SER A 254 -79.20 -52.57 85.80
CA SER A 254 -78.32 -53.46 85.01
C SER A 254 -78.38 -53.17 83.50
N ILE A 255 -79.52 -52.73 83.00
CA ILE A 255 -79.71 -52.32 81.60
C ILE A 255 -79.00 -50.97 81.35
N TRP A 256 -79.01 -50.08 82.33
CA TRP A 256 -78.28 -48.80 82.27
C TRP A 256 -76.76 -49.01 82.22
N GLU A 257 -76.20 -49.91 83.04
CA GLU A 257 -74.77 -50.25 82.99
C GLU A 257 -74.37 -50.81 81.62
N ASN A 258 -75.17 -51.72 81.05
CA ASN A 258 -74.95 -52.25 79.71
C ASN A 258 -75.04 -51.16 78.62
N PHE A 259 -75.97 -50.22 78.77
CA PHE A 259 -76.10 -49.07 77.86
C PHE A 259 -74.87 -48.15 77.92
N CYS A 260 -74.39 -47.82 79.12
CA CYS A 260 -73.18 -47.02 79.31
C CYS A 260 -71.96 -47.70 78.67
N LEU A 261 -71.83 -49.03 78.83
CA LEU A 261 -70.76 -49.81 78.19
C LEU A 261 -70.87 -49.80 76.66
N ALA A 262 -72.05 -50.01 76.09
CA ALA A 262 -72.27 -49.95 74.65
C ALA A 262 -71.99 -48.54 74.09
N ARG A 263 -72.35 -47.49 74.82
CA ARG A 263 -72.09 -46.08 74.48
C ARG A 263 -70.60 -45.77 74.51
N ARG A 264 -69.87 -46.18 75.55
CA ARG A 264 -68.41 -46.04 75.64
C ARG A 264 -67.71 -46.77 74.49
N ASN A 265 -68.08 -48.02 74.21
CA ASN A 265 -67.53 -48.80 73.10
C ASN A 265 -67.73 -48.11 71.73
N LYS A 266 -68.89 -47.48 71.50
CA LYS A 266 -69.14 -46.71 70.27
C LYS A 266 -68.27 -45.46 70.21
N VAL A 267 -68.20 -44.68 71.28
CA VAL A 267 -67.39 -43.46 71.36
C VAL A 267 -65.91 -43.77 71.15
N GLU A 268 -65.38 -44.80 71.79
CA GLU A 268 -64.00 -45.29 71.59
C GLU A 268 -63.74 -45.67 70.12
N SER A 269 -64.68 -46.38 69.48
CA SER A 269 -64.55 -46.75 68.07
C SER A 269 -64.61 -45.56 67.11
N GLU A 270 -65.40 -44.52 67.43
CA GLU A 270 -65.50 -43.30 66.64
C GLU A 270 -64.24 -42.43 66.74
N GLU A 271 -63.68 -42.29 67.94
CA GLU A 271 -62.42 -41.58 68.14
C GLU A 271 -61.23 -42.32 67.53
N LEU A 272 -61.19 -43.65 67.63
CA LEU A 272 -60.19 -44.45 66.94
C LEU A 272 -60.19 -44.20 65.42
N VAL A 273 -61.39 -44.06 64.83
CA VAL A 273 -61.55 -43.76 63.39
C VAL A 273 -61.10 -42.34 63.07
N LYS A 274 -61.41 -41.35 63.92
CA LYS A 274 -60.96 -39.97 63.74
C LYS A 274 -59.43 -39.88 63.83
N TRP A 275 -58.83 -40.53 64.81
CA TRP A 275 -57.38 -40.58 64.97
C TRP A 275 -56.72 -41.27 63.78
N LYS A 276 -57.18 -42.46 63.37
CA LYS A 276 -56.68 -43.14 62.16
C LYS A 276 -56.89 -42.32 60.89
N ALA A 277 -57.97 -41.52 60.80
CA ALA A 277 -58.16 -40.61 59.69
C ALA A 277 -57.11 -39.49 59.67
N LEU A 278 -56.79 -38.93 60.83
CA LEU A 278 -55.78 -37.90 61.00
C LEU A 278 -54.37 -38.44 60.67
N THR A 279 -54.00 -39.59 61.22
CA THR A 279 -52.74 -40.29 60.89
C THR A 279 -52.63 -40.55 59.39
N LEU A 280 -53.71 -40.99 58.73
CA LEU A 280 -53.72 -41.22 57.29
C LEU A 280 -53.51 -39.91 56.50
N THR A 281 -54.11 -38.79 56.93
CA THR A 281 -53.89 -37.49 56.27
C THR A 281 -52.46 -36.98 56.44
N GLU A 282 -51.86 -37.16 57.62
CA GLU A 282 -50.45 -36.84 57.87
C GLU A 282 -49.54 -37.70 56.98
N MET A 283 -49.86 -38.99 56.88
CA MET A 283 -49.16 -39.92 56.00
C MET A 283 -49.25 -39.51 54.52
N GLN A 284 -50.43 -39.14 54.04
CA GLN A 284 -50.61 -38.63 52.68
C GLN A 284 -49.82 -37.33 52.44
N GLY A 285 -49.80 -36.42 53.41
CA GLY A 285 -49.00 -35.20 53.35
C GLY A 285 -47.50 -35.49 53.27
N PHE A 286 -47.00 -36.44 54.06
CA PHE A 286 -45.60 -36.88 54.02
C PHE A 286 -45.24 -37.51 52.67
N LEU A 287 -46.09 -38.40 52.13
CA LEU A 287 -45.90 -39.02 50.82
C LEU A 287 -45.79 -37.97 49.71
N ARG A 288 -46.66 -36.95 49.73
CA ARG A 288 -46.62 -35.87 48.75
C ARG A 288 -45.29 -35.11 48.78
N ARG A 289 -44.83 -34.71 49.97
CA ARG A 289 -43.52 -34.04 50.11
C ARG A 289 -42.37 -34.91 49.58
N ARG A 290 -42.41 -36.22 49.84
CA ARG A 290 -41.41 -37.17 49.34
C ARG A 290 -41.44 -37.35 47.82
N LEU A 291 -42.61 -37.29 47.21
CA LEU A 291 -42.75 -37.30 45.75
C LEU A 291 -42.13 -36.03 45.16
N ASP A 292 -42.50 -34.86 45.70
CA ASP A 292 -41.93 -33.58 45.27
C ASP A 292 -40.39 -33.55 45.41
N ASP A 293 -39.86 -34.10 46.51
CA ASP A 293 -38.40 -34.22 46.71
C ASP A 293 -37.75 -35.20 45.72
N ASN A 294 -38.42 -36.30 45.37
CA ASN A 294 -37.90 -37.25 44.38
C ASN A 294 -37.91 -36.65 42.97
N GLU A 295 -38.95 -35.90 42.60
CA GLU A 295 -39.02 -35.17 41.32
C GLU A 295 -37.90 -34.12 41.23
N ARG A 296 -37.61 -33.40 42.32
CA ARG A 296 -36.47 -32.48 42.39
C ARG A 296 -35.11 -33.17 42.21
N ILE A 297 -34.91 -34.30 42.88
CA ILE A 297 -33.67 -35.09 42.71
C ILE A 297 -33.59 -35.64 41.28
N GLU A 298 -34.71 -35.97 40.65
CA GLU A 298 -34.78 -36.40 39.26
C GLU A 298 -34.36 -35.30 38.28
N SER A 299 -34.92 -34.09 38.41
CA SER A 299 -34.49 -32.95 37.59
C SER A 299 -33.02 -32.61 37.80
N GLU A 300 -32.54 -32.60 39.07
CA GLU A 300 -31.12 -32.35 39.35
C GLU A 300 -30.20 -33.41 38.73
N ILE A 301 -30.64 -34.68 38.66
CA ILE A 301 -29.88 -35.74 37.98
C ILE A 301 -29.85 -35.50 36.47
N GLU A 302 -30.97 -35.09 35.87
CA GLU A 302 -31.07 -34.76 34.45
C GLU A 302 -30.16 -33.57 34.09
N ASP A 303 -30.19 -32.49 34.89
CA ASP A 303 -29.32 -31.33 34.72
C ASP A 303 -27.83 -31.73 34.76
N ILE A 304 -27.43 -32.58 35.73
CA ILE A 304 -26.05 -33.09 35.83
C ILE A 304 -25.68 -33.95 34.61
N PHE A 305 -26.62 -34.73 34.06
CA PHE A 305 -26.36 -35.51 32.85
C PHE A 305 -26.16 -34.61 31.62
N GLU A 306 -26.99 -33.57 31.47
CA GLU A 306 -26.83 -32.60 30.38
C GLU A 306 -25.46 -31.90 30.46
N GLU A 307 -25.07 -31.42 31.65
CA GLU A 307 -23.75 -30.82 31.87
C GLU A 307 -22.60 -31.80 31.57
N LEU A 308 -22.74 -33.06 31.94
CA LEU A 308 -21.73 -34.09 31.70
C LEU A 308 -21.60 -34.37 30.19
N THR A 309 -22.72 -34.48 29.46
CA THR A 309 -22.69 -34.66 28.00
C THR A 309 -22.05 -33.47 27.30
N TRP A 310 -22.39 -32.25 27.71
CA TRP A 310 -21.77 -31.03 27.18
C TRP A 310 -20.25 -31.00 27.43
N LEU A 311 -19.82 -31.35 28.64
CA LEU A 311 -18.40 -31.38 28.99
C LEU A 311 -17.65 -32.43 28.16
N GLN A 312 -18.24 -33.61 27.95
CA GLN A 312 -17.65 -34.65 27.10
C GLN A 312 -17.49 -34.20 25.64
N GLU A 313 -18.46 -33.48 25.09
CA GLU A 313 -18.36 -32.91 23.75
C GLU A 313 -17.26 -31.84 23.66
N GLU A 314 -17.17 -30.93 24.63
CA GLU A 314 -16.11 -29.92 24.68
C GLU A 314 -14.73 -30.55 24.82
N LYS A 315 -14.59 -31.56 25.68
CA LYS A 315 -13.36 -32.35 25.80
C LYS A 315 -12.96 -33.00 24.48
N MET A 316 -13.92 -33.62 23.78
CA MET A 316 -13.66 -34.22 22.46
C MET A 316 -13.22 -33.17 21.43
N LYS A 317 -13.87 -32.00 21.38
CA LYS A 317 -13.47 -30.90 20.48
C LYS A 317 -12.05 -30.43 20.78
N PHE A 318 -11.72 -30.26 22.05
CA PHE A 318 -10.40 -29.83 22.49
C PHE A 318 -9.31 -30.85 22.12
N GLN A 319 -9.55 -32.14 22.39
CA GLN A 319 -8.59 -33.20 22.06
C GLN A 319 -8.34 -33.33 20.55
N LEU A 320 -9.36 -33.08 19.72
CA LEU A 320 -9.21 -33.06 18.27
C LEU A 320 -8.53 -31.76 17.76
N ASN A 321 -8.76 -30.64 18.45
CA ASN A 321 -8.23 -29.33 18.09
C ASN A 321 -6.86 -29.08 18.74
N SER A 322 -5.85 -29.81 18.28
CA SER A 322 -4.48 -29.63 18.75
C SER A 322 -3.83 -28.39 18.14
N ILE A 323 -3.12 -27.63 18.97
CA ILE A 323 -2.34 -26.46 18.53
C ILE A 323 -1.09 -26.95 17.78
N ILE A 324 -0.91 -26.47 16.55
CA ILE A 324 0.25 -26.76 15.71
C ILE A 324 1.03 -25.48 15.47
N GLN A 325 2.34 -25.53 15.69
CA GLN A 325 3.23 -24.40 15.44
C GLN A 325 3.84 -24.49 14.04
N PHE A 326 3.74 -23.39 13.28
CA PHE A 326 4.36 -23.25 11.96
C PHE A 326 5.48 -22.21 12.00
N LEU A 327 6.59 -22.50 11.33
CA LEU A 327 7.67 -21.55 11.10
C LEU A 327 7.53 -21.00 9.67
N LEU A 328 7.08 -19.74 9.58
CA LEU A 328 6.90 -19.03 8.32
C LEU A 328 7.95 -17.94 8.19
N LYS A 329 8.46 -17.73 6.97
CA LYS A 329 9.39 -16.64 6.67
C LYS A 329 8.63 -15.33 6.44
N GLN A 330 9.31 -14.21 6.69
CA GLN A 330 8.81 -12.89 6.33
C GLN A 330 8.45 -12.85 4.82
N GLY A 331 7.25 -12.40 4.50
CA GLY A 331 6.67 -12.44 3.15
C GLY A 331 5.74 -13.63 2.87
N GLN A 332 5.69 -14.63 3.75
CA GLN A 332 4.61 -15.64 3.74
C GLN A 332 3.45 -15.26 4.67
N VAL A 333 3.67 -14.26 5.51
CA VAL A 333 2.67 -13.64 6.38
C VAL A 333 2.38 -12.27 5.80
N GLU A 334 1.14 -12.05 5.38
CA GLU A 334 0.68 -10.79 4.75
C GLU A 334 0.02 -9.83 5.76
N LEU A 335 0.24 -10.05 7.05
CA LEU A 335 -0.28 -9.19 8.12
C LEU A 335 0.65 -7.98 8.34
N GLU A 336 0.05 -6.84 8.67
CA GLU A 336 0.79 -5.66 9.09
C GLU A 336 1.48 -5.96 10.43
N SER A 337 2.81 -5.88 10.48
CA SER A 337 3.55 -6.10 11.72
C SER A 337 3.40 -4.92 12.67
N THR A 338 2.61 -5.11 13.72
CA THR A 338 2.76 -4.40 15.00
C THR A 338 3.97 -4.93 15.79
N GLU A 339 4.46 -4.18 16.78
CA GLU A 339 5.59 -4.59 17.65
C GLU A 339 5.35 -5.96 18.33
N ILE A 340 4.08 -6.26 18.62
CA ILE A 340 3.59 -7.58 18.99
C ILE A 340 2.61 -8.00 17.88
N PRO A 341 2.94 -9.00 17.04
CA PRO A 341 2.06 -9.40 15.96
C PRO A 341 0.79 -10.08 16.52
N GLU A 342 -0.37 -9.55 16.19
CA GLU A 342 -1.65 -10.17 16.52
C GLU A 342 -2.12 -11.06 15.37
N TYR A 343 -2.32 -12.35 15.64
CA TYR A 343 -2.67 -13.36 14.62
C TYR A 343 -4.12 -13.87 14.74
N SER A 344 -4.97 -13.20 15.51
CA SER A 344 -6.36 -13.60 15.76
C SER A 344 -7.17 -13.73 14.47
N ASP A 345 -6.95 -12.82 13.51
CA ASP A 345 -7.63 -12.79 12.21
C ASP A 345 -6.85 -13.54 11.11
N ALA A 346 -5.78 -14.26 11.47
CA ALA A 346 -4.94 -14.95 10.50
C ALA A 346 -5.62 -16.21 9.96
N ILE A 347 -5.62 -16.37 8.63
CA ILE A 347 -6.18 -17.54 7.95
C ILE A 347 -5.06 -18.25 7.19
N LEU A 348 -4.96 -19.57 7.37
CA LEU A 348 -3.99 -20.40 6.64
C LEU A 348 -4.53 -20.72 5.24
N ILE A 349 -3.91 -20.13 4.21
CA ILE A 349 -4.27 -20.37 2.81
C ILE A 349 -3.24 -21.31 2.17
N LYS A 350 -3.74 -22.32 1.44
CA LYS A 350 -2.87 -23.23 0.69
C LYS A 350 -2.17 -22.47 -0.45
N LYS A 351 -0.84 -22.59 -0.51
CA LYS A 351 0.02 -21.96 -1.53
C LYS A 351 -0.45 -22.19 -2.97
N SER A 352 -0.98 -23.38 -3.29
CA SER A 352 -1.44 -23.70 -4.65
C SER A 352 -2.53 -22.75 -5.14
N VAL A 353 -3.43 -22.30 -4.26
CA VAL A 353 -4.51 -21.37 -4.63
C VAL A 353 -3.93 -20.01 -5.05
N VAL A 354 -2.91 -19.53 -4.33
CA VAL A 354 -2.22 -18.27 -4.64
C VAL A 354 -1.40 -18.41 -5.93
N GLU A 355 -0.72 -19.54 -6.11
CA GLU A 355 0.05 -19.81 -7.34
C GLU A 355 -0.86 -19.92 -8.57
N GLU A 356 -2.00 -20.60 -8.47
CA GLU A 356 -3.01 -20.69 -9.52
C GLU A 356 -3.56 -19.31 -9.91
N LEU A 357 -3.88 -18.47 -8.91
CA LEU A 357 -4.28 -17.08 -9.14
C LEU A 357 -3.19 -16.26 -9.82
N ASN A 358 -1.94 -16.39 -9.38
CA ASN A 358 -0.81 -15.70 -9.99
C ASN A 358 -0.58 -16.14 -11.45
N CYS A 359 -0.70 -17.43 -11.74
CA CYS A 359 -0.66 -17.95 -13.11
C CYS A 359 -1.79 -17.37 -13.95
N ALA A 360 -3.01 -17.29 -13.41
CA ALA A 360 -4.15 -16.70 -14.11
C ALA A 360 -3.92 -15.19 -14.39
N ILE A 361 -3.39 -14.44 -13.42
CA ILE A 361 -3.04 -13.03 -13.57
C ILE A 361 -1.99 -12.85 -14.67
N MET A 362 -0.94 -13.67 -14.67
CA MET A 362 0.11 -13.64 -15.70
C MET A 362 -0.47 -13.93 -17.09
N TYR A 363 -1.31 -14.96 -17.21
CA TYR A 363 -1.98 -15.30 -18.47
C TYR A 363 -2.86 -14.15 -19.01
N GLN A 364 -3.63 -13.49 -18.14
CA GLN A 364 -4.42 -12.31 -18.54
C GLN A 364 -3.52 -11.13 -18.90
N GLY A 365 -2.40 -10.95 -18.21
CA GLY A 365 -1.39 -9.95 -18.53
C GLY A 365 -0.79 -10.17 -19.92
N GLU A 366 -0.39 -11.40 -20.25
CA GLU A 366 0.11 -11.77 -21.57
C GLU A 366 -0.94 -11.53 -22.66
N LYS A 367 -2.20 -11.93 -22.43
CA LYS A 367 -3.30 -11.67 -23.36
C LYS A 367 -3.51 -10.18 -23.61
N LYS A 368 -3.44 -9.36 -22.55
CA LYS A 368 -3.53 -7.89 -22.67
C LYS A 368 -2.38 -7.35 -23.51
N ILE A 369 -1.15 -7.80 -23.27
CA ILE A 369 0.03 -7.38 -24.03
C ILE A 369 -0.11 -7.79 -25.50
N ALA A 370 -0.53 -9.02 -25.79
CA ALA A 370 -0.77 -9.50 -27.15
C ALA A 370 -1.80 -8.61 -27.87
N SER A 371 -2.93 -8.31 -27.22
CA SER A 371 -3.95 -7.39 -27.77
C SER A 371 -3.39 -5.98 -27.99
N MET A 372 -2.53 -5.46 -27.10
CA MET A 372 -1.88 -4.17 -27.30
C MET A 372 -0.90 -4.18 -28.48
N VAL A 373 -0.18 -5.28 -28.70
CA VAL A 373 0.72 -5.44 -29.84
C VAL A 373 -0.07 -5.48 -31.14
N GLU A 374 -1.15 -6.26 -31.19
CA GLU A 374 -2.07 -6.32 -32.33
C GLU A 374 -2.64 -4.93 -32.66
N TYR A 375 -3.10 -4.19 -31.66
CA TYR A 375 -3.60 -2.82 -31.84
C TYR A 375 -2.52 -1.87 -32.40
N LYS A 376 -1.30 -1.96 -31.87
CA LYS A 376 -0.16 -1.17 -32.35
C LYS A 376 0.12 -1.46 -33.82
N ASP A 377 0.15 -2.74 -34.22
CA ASP A 377 0.45 -3.11 -35.60
C ASP A 377 -0.72 -2.83 -36.56
N PHE A 378 -1.96 -2.93 -36.09
CA PHE A 378 -3.15 -2.44 -36.81
C PHE A 378 -3.08 -0.93 -37.07
N SER A 379 -2.72 -0.15 -36.05
CA SER A 379 -2.55 1.30 -36.16
C SER A 379 -1.46 1.67 -37.18
N LYS A 380 -0.32 0.96 -37.17
CA LYS A 380 0.71 1.13 -38.21
C LYS A 380 0.19 0.82 -39.60
N GLY A 381 -0.64 -0.23 -39.74
CA GLY A 381 -1.32 -0.57 -40.99
C GLY A 381 -2.20 0.57 -41.49
N ILE A 382 -3.00 1.17 -40.61
CA ILE A 382 -3.83 2.35 -40.95
C ILE A 382 -2.95 3.51 -41.43
N PHE A 383 -1.90 3.87 -40.69
CA PHE A 383 -1.01 4.97 -41.10
C PHE A 383 -0.36 4.73 -42.46
N LYS A 384 0.03 3.49 -42.76
CA LYS A 384 0.58 3.13 -44.07
C LYS A 384 -0.46 3.30 -45.17
N LEU A 385 -1.69 2.83 -44.96
CA LEU A 385 -2.79 2.98 -45.91
C LEU A 385 -3.16 4.45 -46.12
N GLU A 386 -3.19 5.26 -45.07
CA GLU A 386 -3.43 6.70 -45.18
C GLU A 386 -2.36 7.41 -45.99
N TRP A 387 -1.09 7.03 -45.79
CA TRP A 387 0.03 7.55 -46.57
C TRP A 387 -0.09 7.14 -48.05
N GLU A 388 -0.38 5.88 -48.33
CA GLU A 388 -0.60 5.38 -49.70
C GLU A 388 -1.76 6.12 -50.36
N HIS A 389 -2.89 6.29 -49.66
CA HIS A 389 -4.02 7.05 -50.15
C HIS A 389 -3.65 8.52 -50.44
N LYS A 390 -2.86 9.16 -49.57
CA LYS A 390 -2.38 10.53 -49.79
C LYS A 390 -1.46 10.61 -51.01
N LYS A 391 -0.55 9.64 -51.18
CA LYS A 391 0.31 9.53 -52.36
C LYS A 391 -0.50 9.39 -53.65
N MET A 392 -1.47 8.48 -53.67
CA MET A 392 -2.34 8.27 -54.84
C MET A 392 -3.15 9.54 -55.17
N ARG A 393 -3.68 10.24 -54.15
CA ARG A 393 -4.33 11.55 -54.35
C ARG A 393 -3.42 12.59 -54.98
N MET A 394 -2.16 12.70 -54.53
CA MET A 394 -1.19 13.62 -55.15
C MET A 394 -0.89 13.24 -56.60
N GLN A 395 -0.78 11.94 -56.91
CA GLN A 395 -0.58 11.49 -58.29
C GLN A 395 -1.79 11.80 -59.17
N ILE A 396 -3.01 11.63 -58.65
CA ILE A 396 -4.23 12.01 -59.36
C ILE A 396 -4.22 13.51 -59.65
N GLU A 397 -3.83 14.35 -58.68
CA GLU A 397 -3.77 15.80 -58.87
C GLU A 397 -2.70 16.21 -59.90
N ASP A 398 -1.51 15.62 -59.84
CA ASP A 398 -0.46 15.82 -60.85
C ASP A 398 -0.93 15.43 -62.26
N LEU A 399 -1.62 14.29 -62.39
CA LEU A 399 -2.19 13.85 -63.67
C LEU A 399 -3.31 14.79 -64.16
N LYS A 400 -4.17 15.29 -63.26
CA LYS A 400 -5.18 16.29 -63.60
C LYS A 400 -4.55 17.59 -64.07
N GLN A 401 -3.50 18.06 -63.38
CA GLN A 401 -2.76 19.26 -63.77
C GLN A 401 -2.13 19.07 -65.15
N LYS A 402 -1.45 17.95 -65.39
CA LYS A 402 -0.91 17.61 -66.72
C LYS A 402 -1.99 17.58 -67.80
N ALA A 403 -3.18 17.05 -67.50
CA ALA A 403 -4.29 17.05 -68.45
C ALA A 403 -4.79 18.48 -68.73
N GLN A 404 -4.90 19.34 -67.72
CA GLN A 404 -5.24 20.75 -67.89
C GLN A 404 -4.18 21.49 -68.70
N ASP A 405 -2.90 21.23 -68.43
CA ASP A 405 -1.79 21.79 -69.19
C ASP A 405 -1.91 21.38 -70.66
N ILE A 406 -2.18 20.10 -70.96
CA ILE A 406 -2.39 19.62 -72.33
C ILE A 406 -3.56 20.34 -73.02
N VAL A 407 -4.68 20.55 -72.33
CA VAL A 407 -5.85 21.26 -72.89
C VAL A 407 -5.56 22.74 -73.10
N THR A 408 -4.81 23.38 -72.20
CA THR A 408 -4.47 24.81 -72.27
C THR A 408 -3.30 25.10 -73.21
N LEU A 409 -2.51 24.08 -73.59
CA LEU A 409 -1.46 24.20 -74.59
C LEU A 409 -2.05 24.62 -75.94
N SER A 410 -1.96 25.93 -76.24
CA SER A 410 -2.31 26.44 -77.55
C SER A 410 -1.38 25.85 -78.62
N ILE A 411 -1.97 25.28 -79.67
CA ILE A 411 -1.23 24.75 -80.81
C ILE A 411 -0.77 25.93 -81.66
N THR A 412 0.47 26.38 -81.45
CA THR A 412 1.13 27.34 -82.33
C THR A 412 1.54 26.70 -83.65
N LYS A 413 1.72 27.52 -84.69
CA LYS A 413 2.07 27.04 -86.04
C LYS A 413 3.32 26.17 -86.06
N ASP A 414 4.32 26.47 -85.23
CA ASP A 414 5.55 25.65 -85.12
C ASP A 414 5.27 24.26 -84.54
N ARG A 415 4.37 24.16 -83.56
CA ARG A 415 3.94 22.87 -82.99
C ARG A 415 3.12 22.05 -83.99
N GLN A 416 2.29 22.71 -84.80
CA GLN A 416 1.56 22.05 -85.88
C GLN A 416 2.51 21.50 -86.96
N LEU A 417 3.54 22.27 -87.33
CA LEU A 417 4.58 21.86 -88.27
C LEU A 417 5.43 20.70 -87.73
N PHE A 418 5.73 20.68 -86.42
CA PHE A 418 6.40 19.55 -85.76
C PHE A 418 5.57 18.25 -85.86
N LEU A 419 4.27 18.32 -85.64
CA LEU A 419 3.38 17.15 -85.66
C LEU A 419 3.08 16.63 -87.08
N THR A 420 3.12 17.48 -88.11
CA THR A 420 2.76 17.11 -89.49
C THR A 420 3.94 16.72 -90.39
N VAL A 421 5.15 17.19 -90.09
CA VAL A 421 6.32 16.94 -90.94
C VAL A 421 7.22 15.87 -90.31
N LEU A 422 7.35 14.71 -90.97
CA LEU A 422 8.15 13.56 -90.49
C LEU A 422 9.63 13.91 -90.19
N ASN A 423 10.20 14.89 -90.90
CA ASN A 423 11.59 15.34 -90.73
C ASN A 423 11.67 16.84 -90.35
N TYR A 424 10.96 17.24 -89.29
CA TYR A 424 10.96 18.62 -88.80
C TYR A 424 12.39 19.13 -88.49
N ASN A 425 13.25 18.28 -87.94
CA ASN A 425 14.64 18.62 -87.62
C ASN A 425 15.46 18.98 -88.86
N SER A 426 15.27 18.29 -89.98
CA SER A 426 15.95 18.61 -91.25
C SER A 426 15.50 19.95 -91.83
N ARG A 427 14.21 20.30 -91.66
CA ARG A 427 13.67 21.59 -92.08
C ARG A 427 14.18 22.74 -91.23
N ILE A 428 14.28 22.55 -89.91
CA ILE A 428 14.93 23.54 -89.03
C ILE A 428 16.39 23.70 -89.41
N ALA A 429 17.14 22.60 -89.60
CA ALA A 429 18.55 22.66 -90.00
C ALA A 429 18.73 23.42 -91.32
N HIS A 430 17.84 23.22 -92.29
CA HIS A 430 17.84 23.99 -93.53
C HIS A 430 17.53 25.47 -93.30
N HIS A 431 16.52 25.79 -92.49
CA HIS A 431 16.18 27.18 -92.16
C HIS A 431 17.33 27.88 -91.42
N ILE A 432 17.97 27.21 -90.47
CA ILE A 432 19.16 27.70 -89.76
C ILE A 432 20.29 27.96 -90.76
N SER A 433 20.58 27.02 -91.66
CA SER A 433 21.62 27.18 -92.68
C SER A 433 21.34 28.37 -93.61
N VAL A 434 20.09 28.59 -94.02
CA VAL A 434 19.71 29.76 -94.81
C VAL A 434 19.89 31.06 -94.01
N MET A 435 19.50 31.08 -92.73
CA MET A 435 19.71 32.25 -91.88
C MET A 435 21.20 32.55 -91.68
N GLU A 436 22.02 31.54 -91.43
CA GLU A 436 23.48 31.67 -91.33
C GLU A 436 24.09 32.28 -92.59
N GLN A 437 23.70 31.80 -93.77
CA GLN A 437 24.15 32.38 -95.05
C GLN A 437 23.72 33.85 -95.19
N THR A 438 22.49 34.21 -94.79
CA THR A 438 22.05 35.60 -94.84
C THR A 438 22.82 36.50 -93.86
N LEU A 439 23.13 35.99 -92.66
CA LEU A 439 23.93 36.71 -91.66
C LEU A 439 25.36 36.92 -92.16
N ASP A 440 25.98 35.94 -92.81
CA ASP A 440 27.31 36.07 -93.40
C ASP A 440 27.34 37.16 -94.49
N ILE A 441 26.32 37.20 -95.36
CA ILE A 441 26.17 38.27 -96.37
C ILE A 441 26.03 39.64 -95.69
N MET A 442 25.20 39.72 -94.64
CA MET A 442 25.02 40.97 -93.88
C MET A 442 26.31 41.42 -93.19
N ASP A 443 27.08 40.49 -92.61
CA ASP A 443 28.36 40.78 -91.96
C ASP A 443 29.41 41.27 -92.97
N GLN A 444 29.49 40.64 -94.15
CA GLN A 444 30.36 41.13 -95.23
C GLN A 444 29.98 42.55 -95.69
N LEU A 445 28.68 42.84 -95.82
CA LEU A 445 28.21 44.19 -96.14
C LEU A 445 28.52 45.18 -95.02
N HIS A 446 28.34 44.78 -93.76
CA HIS A 446 28.66 45.59 -92.60
C HIS A 446 30.15 45.92 -92.55
N LYS A 447 31.04 44.92 -92.70
CA LYS A 447 32.50 45.11 -92.80
C LYS A 447 32.88 46.09 -93.92
N LYS A 448 32.23 46.01 -95.09
CA LYS A 448 32.44 46.99 -96.19
C LYS A 448 31.99 48.40 -95.78
N LYS A 449 30.84 48.55 -95.13
CA LYS A 449 30.34 49.85 -94.64
C LYS A 449 31.25 50.44 -93.57
N VAL A 450 31.72 49.63 -92.62
CA VAL A 450 32.65 50.05 -91.57
C VAL A 450 33.97 50.53 -92.17
N LYS A 451 34.55 49.79 -93.13
CA LYS A 451 35.77 50.23 -93.83
C LYS A 451 35.58 51.58 -94.55
N LYS A 452 34.42 51.81 -95.19
CA LYS A 452 34.10 53.11 -95.81
C LYS A 452 34.02 54.23 -94.76
N ARG A 453 33.34 54.00 -93.64
CA ARG A 453 33.23 54.97 -92.54
C ARG A 453 34.59 55.27 -91.90
N GLN A 454 35.42 54.25 -91.68
CA GLN A 454 36.79 54.44 -91.16
C GLN A 454 37.66 55.27 -92.10
N LYS A 455 37.56 55.08 -93.42
CA LYS A 455 38.26 55.94 -94.39
C LYS A 455 37.82 57.40 -94.25
N ARG A 456 36.50 57.65 -94.21
CA ARG A 456 35.95 58.99 -94.03
C ARG A 456 36.35 59.61 -92.68
N MET A 457 36.42 58.81 -91.62
CA MET A 457 36.90 59.25 -90.31
C MET A 457 38.37 59.69 -90.37
N LYS A 458 39.24 58.92 -91.02
CA LYS A 458 40.65 59.30 -91.23
C LYS A 458 40.81 60.57 -92.07
N GLU A 459 39.96 60.78 -93.07
CA GLU A 459 39.92 62.01 -93.86
C GLU A 459 39.50 63.20 -92.99
N LEU A 460 38.43 63.06 -92.19
CA LEU A 460 37.98 64.09 -91.27
C LEU A 460 39.02 64.39 -90.18
N GLU A 461 39.67 63.39 -89.61
CA GLU A 461 40.76 63.57 -88.64
C GLU A 461 41.94 64.35 -89.25
N LYS A 462 42.27 64.11 -90.52
CA LYS A 462 43.28 64.93 -91.23
C LYS A 462 42.82 66.38 -91.36
N CYS A 463 41.55 66.60 -91.74
CA CYS A 463 40.99 67.95 -91.82
C CYS A 463 40.98 68.65 -90.46
N ILE A 464 40.63 67.95 -89.38
CA ILE A 464 40.66 68.49 -88.02
C ILE A 464 42.09 68.90 -87.64
N ARG A 465 43.09 68.04 -87.87
CA ARG A 465 44.49 68.41 -87.58
C ARG A 465 44.97 69.63 -88.37
N LEU A 466 44.58 69.75 -89.64
CA LEU A 466 44.87 70.94 -90.44
C LEU A 466 44.20 72.18 -89.83
N LYS A 467 42.94 72.09 -89.40
CA LYS A 467 42.24 73.19 -88.73
C LYS A 467 42.77 73.51 -87.35
N GLU A 468 43.27 72.54 -86.60
CA GLU A 468 43.95 72.75 -85.33
C GLU A 468 45.28 73.49 -85.54
N GLN A 469 46.03 73.14 -86.58
CA GLN A 469 47.25 73.85 -86.96
C GLN A 469 46.96 75.29 -87.38
N GLU A 470 45.97 75.52 -88.25
CA GLU A 470 45.52 76.86 -88.61
C GLU A 470 45.06 77.65 -87.36
N ASN A 471 44.30 77.03 -86.45
CA ASN A 471 43.87 77.68 -85.21
C ASN A 471 45.04 78.00 -84.28
N TYR A 472 46.08 77.16 -84.25
CA TYR A 472 47.28 77.42 -83.47
C TYR A 472 48.06 78.61 -84.03
N GLU A 473 48.21 78.69 -85.35
CA GLU A 473 48.84 79.83 -86.05
C GLU A 473 48.06 81.12 -85.77
N LEU A 474 46.74 81.10 -85.94
CA LEU A 474 45.87 82.24 -85.58
C LEU A 474 45.95 82.61 -84.10
N SER A 475 46.12 81.63 -83.20
CA SER A 475 46.32 81.89 -81.77
C SER A 475 47.66 82.55 -81.49
N LEU A 476 48.70 82.23 -82.28
CA LEU A 476 50.00 82.87 -82.20
C LEU A 476 49.91 84.33 -82.67
N GLU A 477 49.27 84.56 -83.82
CA GLU A 477 48.99 85.91 -84.33
C GLU A 477 48.14 86.72 -83.34
N LEU A 478 47.14 86.11 -82.70
CA LEU A 478 46.34 86.77 -81.66
C LEU A 478 47.19 87.18 -80.46
N LYS A 479 48.16 86.36 -80.05
CA LYS A 479 49.09 86.72 -78.97
C LYS A 479 49.98 87.88 -79.37
N GLU A 480 50.49 87.88 -80.60
CA GLU A 480 51.33 88.98 -81.12
C GLU A 480 50.53 90.28 -81.28
N MET A 481 49.30 90.19 -81.79
CA MET A 481 48.33 91.29 -81.82
C MET A 481 47.99 91.77 -80.40
N LEU A 482 47.85 90.89 -79.42
CA LEU A 482 47.60 91.27 -78.05
C LEU A 482 48.79 92.02 -77.45
N VAL A 483 50.02 91.57 -77.73
CA VAL A 483 51.26 92.28 -77.33
C VAL A 483 51.27 93.68 -77.97
N SER A 484 51.09 93.80 -79.29
CA SER A 484 51.08 95.10 -79.97
C SER A 484 49.94 96.01 -79.50
N VAL A 485 48.75 95.47 -79.21
CA VAL A 485 47.64 96.24 -78.61
C VAL A 485 47.98 96.65 -77.19
N SER A 486 48.62 95.80 -76.40
CA SER A 486 49.03 96.12 -75.03
C SER A 486 50.11 97.19 -74.99
N GLU A 487 51.08 97.15 -75.91
CA GLU A 487 52.09 98.18 -76.14
C GLU A 487 51.44 99.49 -76.59
N ARG A 488 50.51 99.44 -77.57
CA ARG A 488 49.72 100.62 -77.96
C ARG A 488 48.88 101.15 -76.80
N ARG A 489 48.30 100.29 -75.96
CA ARG A 489 47.51 100.67 -74.79
C ARG A 489 48.39 101.29 -73.70
N TRP A 490 49.63 100.84 -73.58
CA TRP A 490 50.66 101.46 -72.76
C TRP A 490 51.06 102.84 -73.30
N ILE A 491 51.31 102.98 -74.60
CA ILE A 491 51.58 104.26 -75.26
C ILE A 491 50.39 105.22 -75.09
N PHE A 492 49.15 104.75 -75.27
CA PHE A 492 47.93 105.54 -75.05
C PHE A 492 47.71 105.91 -73.58
N LYS A 493 48.06 105.04 -72.62
CA LYS A 493 48.03 105.37 -71.18
C LYS A 493 49.11 106.39 -70.81
N ALA A 494 50.29 106.34 -71.44
CA ALA A 494 51.36 107.32 -71.26
C ALA A 494 51.04 108.68 -71.91
N ALA A 495 50.25 108.70 -72.99
CA ALA A 495 49.90 109.91 -73.76
C ALA A 495 48.58 110.62 -73.36
N ASN A 496 47.85 110.13 -72.36
CA ASN A 496 46.65 110.75 -71.75
C ASN A 496 45.56 111.28 -72.73
N THR A 497 45.22 110.50 -73.78
CA THR A 497 44.20 110.83 -74.81
C THR A 497 42.88 110.05 -74.65
N LYS A 498 42.38 109.89 -73.41
CA LYS A 498 41.16 109.11 -73.14
C LYS A 498 39.87 109.72 -73.73
N HIS A 499 39.77 111.03 -73.89
CA HIS A 499 38.51 111.68 -74.27
C HIS A 499 38.18 111.65 -75.77
N VAL A 500 39.18 111.45 -76.64
CA VAL A 500 39.01 111.44 -78.10
C VAL A 500 38.61 110.05 -78.62
N SER A 501 39.11 108.97 -77.99
CA SER A 501 38.82 107.60 -78.40
C SER A 501 37.37 107.18 -78.12
N GLU A 502 36.77 107.64 -77.02
CA GLU A 502 35.37 107.32 -76.68
C GLU A 502 34.36 107.97 -77.65
N LYS A 503 34.66 109.15 -78.20
CA LYS A 503 33.80 109.79 -79.22
C LYS A 503 33.81 109.02 -80.53
N MET A 504 34.99 108.60 -81.02
CA MET A 504 35.09 107.82 -82.26
C MET A 504 34.48 106.41 -82.13
N ALA A 505 34.60 105.76 -80.96
CA ALA A 505 33.97 104.47 -80.71
C ALA A 505 32.43 104.55 -80.72
N LYS A 506 31.85 105.59 -80.12
CA LYS A 506 30.39 105.83 -80.13
C LYS A 506 29.84 106.12 -81.54
N GLN A 507 30.60 106.81 -82.39
CA GLN A 507 30.22 107.05 -83.79
C GLN A 507 30.16 105.74 -84.59
N ARG A 508 31.22 104.91 -84.52
CA ARG A 508 31.27 103.62 -85.24
C ARG A 508 30.19 102.64 -84.77
N HIS A 509 29.88 102.62 -83.47
CA HIS A 509 28.81 101.76 -82.96
C HIS A 509 27.43 102.15 -83.52
N ARG A 510 27.17 103.45 -83.73
CA ARG A 510 25.91 103.92 -84.36
C ARG A 510 25.82 103.55 -85.85
N GLU A 511 26.93 103.54 -86.57
CA GLU A 511 26.97 103.13 -87.98
C GLU A 511 26.71 101.62 -88.12
N ILE A 512 27.30 100.78 -87.26
CA ILE A 512 27.06 99.32 -87.27
C ILE A 512 25.60 99.00 -86.96
N LEU A 513 24.97 99.73 -86.02
CA LEU A 513 23.55 99.54 -85.71
C LEU A 513 22.64 99.90 -86.89
N LYS A 514 22.97 100.95 -87.66
CA LYS A 514 22.26 101.30 -88.89
C LYS A 514 22.39 100.21 -89.96
N GLU A 515 23.59 99.67 -90.13
CA GLU A 515 23.85 98.64 -91.14
C GLU A 515 23.13 97.32 -90.81
N LYS A 516 23.05 96.97 -89.52
CA LYS A 516 22.31 95.78 -89.05
C LYS A 516 20.81 95.94 -89.24
N TYR A 517 20.28 97.14 -88.99
CA TYR A 517 18.86 97.46 -89.24
C TYR A 517 18.49 97.34 -90.72
N LEU A 518 19.34 97.86 -91.62
CA LEU A 518 19.13 97.75 -93.07
C LEU A 518 19.17 96.31 -93.59
N ARG A 519 20.07 95.45 -93.06
CA ARG A 519 20.09 94.02 -93.41
C ARG A 519 18.90 93.23 -92.89
N GLY A 520 18.30 93.67 -91.77
CA GLY A 520 17.05 93.10 -91.26
C GLY A 520 15.90 93.39 -92.22
N LEU A 521 15.78 94.65 -92.67
CA LEU A 521 14.74 95.08 -93.61
C LEU A 521 14.80 94.34 -94.95
N ILE A 522 16.00 94.09 -95.47
CA ILE A 522 16.20 93.34 -96.73
C ILE A 522 15.73 91.88 -96.60
N LYS A 523 15.90 91.26 -95.42
CA LYS A 523 15.44 89.88 -95.19
C LYS A 523 13.92 89.78 -95.08
N GLU A 524 13.28 90.74 -94.42
CA GLU A 524 11.81 90.81 -94.38
C GLU A 524 11.24 91.00 -95.80
N GLN A 525 11.88 91.82 -96.62
CA GLN A 525 11.50 91.98 -98.03
C GLN A 525 11.71 90.70 -98.86
N GLU A 526 12.76 89.92 -98.60
CA GLU A 526 12.96 88.61 -99.26
C GLU A 526 11.94 87.55 -98.82
N GLU A 527 11.46 87.60 -97.58
CA GLU A 527 10.41 86.71 -97.07
C GLU A 527 9.03 87.08 -97.64
N GLU A 528 8.69 88.37 -97.72
CA GLU A 528 7.48 88.83 -98.41
C GLU A 528 7.51 88.48 -99.90
N PHE A 529 8.67 88.59 -100.57
CA PHE A 529 8.81 88.22 -101.97
C PHE A 529 8.62 86.71 -102.20
N LYS A 530 9.04 85.86 -101.26
CA LYS A 530 8.81 84.41 -101.31
C LYS A 530 7.35 84.03 -101.07
N ILE A 531 6.64 84.76 -100.19
CA ILE A 531 5.20 84.56 -99.95
C ILE A 531 4.41 84.92 -101.22
N LEU A 532 4.77 86.04 -101.87
CA LEU A 532 4.16 86.46 -103.14
C LEU A 532 4.45 85.50 -104.31
N GLN A 533 5.59 84.80 -104.30
CA GLN A 533 5.92 83.78 -105.31
C GLN A 533 5.14 82.47 -105.12
N ALA A 534 4.70 82.17 -103.89
CA ALA A 534 3.91 80.98 -103.57
C ALA A 534 2.41 81.16 -103.87
N GLU A 535 1.88 82.38 -103.88
CA GLU A 535 0.50 82.67 -104.31
C GLU A 535 0.32 82.67 -105.85
N ALA A 536 1.41 82.59 -106.61
CA ALA A 536 1.41 82.57 -108.08
C ALA A 536 1.57 81.16 -108.71
N GLN A 537 1.50 80.10 -107.90
CA GLN A 537 1.43 78.69 -108.33
C GLN A 537 0.21 78.01 -107.71
#